data_AF-A0A841RNP4-F1
#
_entry.id   AF-A0A841RNP4-F1
#
_cell.length_a   1.000
_cell.length_b   1.000
_cell.length_c   1.000
_cell.angle_alpha   90.00
_cell.angle_beta   90.00
_cell.angle_gamma   90.00
#
_symmetry.space_group_name_H-M   'P 1'
#
loop_
_entity.id
_entity.type
_entity.pdbx_description
1 polymer ?
#
loop_
_entity_poly.entity_id
_entity_poly.type
_entity_poly.pdbx_seq_one_letter_code
_entity_poly.pdbx_strand_id
1 'polypeptide(L)'
;MIEVITHAEFVLRLSTFQEHLKAVKHILAQTDKSKIQLQELVHINEPTINPKNRAIECEVNVTVQLTMPEDSKKQKVDEYIEEIVPFLQRHLPNCNRINHTKIIQMKRILEDPNIHEYSVKFD
;
A
#
# COMPACT_ATOMS: atom_id res chain seq x y z
N MET A 1 -9.78 10.45 -7.51
CA MET A 1 -8.96 9.34 -6.96
C MET A 1 -7.90 9.95 -6.06
N ILE A 2 -7.55 9.26 -4.96
CA ILE A 2 -6.51 9.69 -4.04
C ILE A 2 -5.27 8.83 -4.23
N GLU A 3 -4.11 9.47 -4.38
CA GLU A 3 -2.81 8.82 -4.35
C GLU A 3 -2.21 8.97 -2.94
N VAL A 4 -1.78 7.85 -2.36
CA VAL A 4 -1.14 7.81 -1.05
C VAL A 4 0.21 7.10 -1.17
N ILE A 5 1.29 7.71 -0.72
CA ILE A 5 2.56 7.02 -0.52
C ILE A 5 2.71 6.79 0.98
N THR A 6 2.86 5.53 1.37
CA THR A 6 2.97 5.14 2.78
C THR A 6 4.01 4.04 2.96
N HIS A 7 4.70 4.09 4.10
CA HIS A 7 5.35 2.90 4.63
C HIS A 7 4.29 2.04 5.32
N ALA A 8 4.38 0.72 5.12
CA ALA A 8 3.53 -0.25 5.78
C ALA A 8 4.38 -1.40 6.34
N GLU A 9 4.18 -1.69 7.62
CA GLU A 9 4.68 -2.88 8.30
C GLU A 9 3.49 -3.81 8.51
N PHE A 10 3.60 -5.04 7.99
CA PHE A 10 2.50 -5.99 8.05
C PHE A 10 2.99 -7.43 8.15
N VAL A 11 2.11 -8.28 8.65
CA VAL A 11 2.37 -9.72 8.80
C VAL A 11 1.77 -10.47 7.62
N LEU A 12 2.62 -11.21 6.94
CA LEU A 12 2.28 -12.06 5.81
C LEU A 12 2.30 -13.52 6.25
N ARG A 13 1.25 -14.27 5.91
CA ARG A 13 1.21 -15.72 6.17
C ARG A 13 1.93 -16.49 5.07
N LEU A 14 2.85 -17.36 5.46
CA LEU A 14 3.62 -18.22 4.57
C LEU A 14 3.19 -19.69 4.69
N SER A 15 3.45 -20.46 3.63
CA SER A 15 3.25 -21.91 3.62
C SER A 15 4.47 -22.70 4.11
N THR A 16 5.66 -22.09 4.12
CA THR A 16 6.92 -22.74 4.46
C THR A 16 7.96 -21.76 5.02
N PHE A 17 8.91 -22.27 5.81
CA PHE A 17 10.10 -21.55 6.28
C PHE A 17 11.16 -21.42 5.18
N GLN A 18 11.24 -22.41 4.31
CA GLN A 18 12.27 -22.48 3.28
C GLN A 18 12.02 -21.43 2.19
N GLU A 19 13.10 -20.81 1.72
CA GLU A 19 13.05 -19.80 0.66
C GLU A 19 12.05 -18.65 0.90
N HIS A 20 11.81 -18.30 2.18
CA HIS A 20 10.78 -17.31 2.55
C HIS A 20 10.94 -15.97 1.81
N LEU A 21 12.17 -15.50 1.56
CA LEU A 21 12.42 -14.29 0.77
C LEU A 21 11.85 -14.39 -0.67
N LYS A 22 12.02 -15.55 -1.33
CA LYS A 22 11.46 -15.79 -2.67
C LYS A 22 9.94 -15.89 -2.59
N ALA A 23 9.41 -16.58 -1.57
CA ALA A 23 7.98 -16.72 -1.36
C ALA A 23 7.29 -15.37 -1.13
N VAL A 24 7.83 -14.52 -0.25
CA VAL A 24 7.32 -13.16 -0.01
C VAL A 24 7.34 -12.35 -1.29
N LYS A 25 8.47 -12.31 -2.02
CA LYS A 25 8.55 -11.58 -3.30
C LYS A 25 7.52 -12.08 -4.31
N HIS A 26 7.32 -13.39 -4.41
CA HIS A 26 6.33 -13.98 -5.30
C HIS A 26 4.90 -13.58 -4.91
N ILE A 27 4.57 -13.60 -3.62
CA ILE A 27 3.26 -13.19 -3.12
C ILE A 27 3.02 -11.70 -3.40
N LEU A 28 3.99 -10.83 -3.09
CA LEU A 28 3.85 -9.40 -3.35
C LEU A 28 3.77 -9.07 -4.85
N ALA A 29 4.37 -9.87 -5.72
CA ALA A 29 4.24 -9.71 -7.17
C ALA A 29 2.80 -9.96 -7.69
N GLN A 30 1.95 -10.64 -6.91
CA GLN A 30 0.54 -10.88 -7.24
C GLN A 30 -0.38 -9.70 -6.85
N THR A 31 0.17 -8.68 -6.21
CA THR A 31 -0.60 -7.49 -5.81
C THR A 31 -1.15 -6.77 -7.05
N ASP A 32 -2.42 -6.36 -6.99
CA ASP A 32 -3.05 -5.57 -8.05
C ASP A 32 -2.41 -4.19 -8.15
N LYS A 33 -1.57 -4.02 -9.18
CA LYS A 33 -0.81 -2.80 -9.45
C LYS A 33 -1.69 -1.58 -9.73
N SER A 34 -2.96 -1.77 -10.10
CA SER A 34 -3.90 -0.64 -10.28
C SER A 34 -4.35 -0.03 -8.95
N LYS A 35 -4.22 -0.78 -7.84
CA LYS A 35 -4.62 -0.37 -6.49
C LYS A 35 -3.41 -0.11 -5.59
N ILE A 36 -2.42 -0.98 -5.66
CA ILE A 36 -1.20 -0.92 -4.84
C ILE A 36 0.00 -1.17 -5.73
N GLN A 37 0.86 -0.17 -5.85
CA GLN A 37 2.16 -0.29 -6.48
C GLN A 37 3.25 -0.38 -5.41
N LEU A 38 3.97 -1.49 -5.38
CA LEU A 38 5.16 -1.63 -4.54
C LEU A 38 6.27 -0.74 -5.10
N GLN A 39 6.66 0.27 -4.32
CA GLN A 39 7.76 1.19 -4.66
C GLN A 39 9.09 0.59 -4.20
N GLU A 40 9.12 0.10 -2.96
CA GLU A 40 10.33 -0.44 -2.35
C GLU A 40 9.98 -1.55 -1.35
N LEU A 41 10.75 -2.64 -1.40
CA LEU A 41 10.75 -3.66 -0.37
C LEU A 41 11.89 -3.33 0.60
N VAL A 42 11.55 -2.75 1.75
CA VAL A 42 12.52 -2.23 2.72
C VAL A 42 13.15 -3.38 3.49
N HIS A 43 12.32 -4.29 4.02
CA HIS A 43 12.81 -5.39 4.84
C HIS A 43 11.84 -6.57 4.88
N ILE A 44 12.38 -7.78 5.04
CA ILE A 44 11.63 -9.02 5.30
C ILE A 44 12.30 -9.65 6.52
N ASN A 45 11.55 -9.86 7.60
CA ASN A 45 12.06 -10.51 8.81
C ASN A 45 12.12 -12.03 8.60
N GLU A 46 12.87 -12.73 9.46
CA GLU A 46 12.81 -14.19 9.51
C GLU A 46 11.39 -14.65 9.88
N PRO A 47 10.87 -15.72 9.24
CA PRO A 47 9.56 -16.27 9.56
C PRO A 47 9.52 -16.89 10.96
N THR A 48 8.37 -16.77 11.62
CA THR A 48 8.12 -17.30 12.97
C THR A 48 6.82 -18.10 12.99
N ILE A 49 6.64 -18.96 14.00
CA ILE A 49 5.36 -19.64 14.24
C ILE A 49 4.51 -18.77 15.16
N ASN A 50 3.32 -18.37 14.69
CA ASN A 50 2.35 -17.72 15.54
C ASN A 50 1.82 -18.72 16.60
N PRO A 51 1.97 -18.44 17.90
CA PRO A 51 1.62 -19.38 18.95
C PRO A 51 0.12 -19.66 19.07
N LYS A 52 -0.73 -18.74 18.60
CA LYS A 52 -2.19 -18.85 18.74
C LYS A 52 -2.83 -19.75 17.69
N ASN A 53 -2.31 -19.73 16.47
CA ASN A 53 -2.90 -20.42 15.31
C ASN A 53 -1.93 -21.38 14.60
N ARG A 54 -0.68 -21.48 15.08
CA ARG A 54 0.41 -22.33 14.55
C ARG A 54 0.79 -22.03 13.10
N ALA A 55 0.39 -20.90 12.55
CA ALA A 55 0.76 -20.49 11.20
C ALA A 55 2.18 -19.96 11.13
N ILE A 56 2.81 -20.13 9.98
CA ILE A 56 4.10 -19.51 9.67
C ILE A 56 3.81 -18.08 9.21
N GLU A 57 4.38 -17.12 9.90
CA GLU A 57 4.14 -15.69 9.72
C GLU A 57 5.47 -14.97 9.58
N CYS A 58 5.51 -13.99 8.69
CA CYS A 58 6.68 -13.18 8.41
C CYS A 58 6.26 -11.72 8.44
N GLU A 59 7.03 -10.88 9.13
CA GLU A 59 6.83 -9.44 9.07
C GLU A 59 7.55 -8.86 7.86
N VAL A 60 6.88 -7.94 7.17
CA VAL A 60 7.36 -7.34 5.93
C VAL A 60 7.19 -5.83 6.02
N ASN A 61 8.24 -5.11 5.68
CA ASN A 61 8.28 -3.66 5.62
C ASN A 61 8.41 -3.21 4.17
N VAL A 62 7.47 -2.38 3.72
CA VAL A 62 7.41 -1.90 2.35
C VAL A 62 7.09 -0.41 2.29
N THR A 63 7.52 0.21 1.21
CA THR A 63 6.97 1.48 0.73
C THR A 63 6.03 1.16 -0.42
N VAL A 64 4.78 1.59 -0.31
CA VAL A 64 3.75 1.37 -1.33
C VAL A 64 3.09 2.68 -1.72
N GLN A 65 2.69 2.74 -2.98
CA GLN A 65 1.79 3.75 -3.50
C GLN A 65 0.40 3.13 -3.66
N LEU A 66 -0.60 3.77 -3.05
CA LEU A 66 -2.00 3.37 -3.08
C LEU A 66 -2.76 4.30 -4.02
N THR A 67 -3.64 3.72 -4.81
CA THR A 67 -4.59 4.44 -5.67
C THR A 67 -6.00 4.16 -5.14
N MET A 68 -6.44 5.00 -4.21
CA MET A 68 -7.71 4.84 -3.51
C MET A 68 -8.84 5.54 -4.29
N PRO A 69 -10.05 4.94 -4.34
CA PRO A 69 -11.22 5.63 -4.86
C PRO A 69 -11.52 6.87 -4.02
N GLU A 70 -12.12 7.86 -4.66
CA GLU A 70 -12.56 9.09 -4.01
C GLU A 70 -14.09 9.09 -4.03
N ASP A 71 -14.72 9.07 -2.86
CA ASP A 71 -16.17 9.04 -2.75
C ASP A 71 -16.78 10.42 -2.98
N SER A 72 -16.03 11.48 -2.65
CA SER A 72 -16.46 12.86 -2.86
C SER A 72 -15.27 13.80 -3.09
N LYS A 73 -15.32 14.56 -4.20
CA LYS A 73 -14.33 15.62 -4.52
C LYS A 73 -14.31 16.77 -3.50
N LYS A 74 -15.35 16.89 -2.65
CA LYS A 74 -15.46 17.90 -1.60
C LYS A 74 -14.86 17.46 -0.25
N GLN A 75 -14.73 16.15 -0.03
CA GLN A 75 -14.12 15.59 1.18
C GLN A 75 -12.63 15.93 1.19
N LYS A 76 -12.07 16.32 2.34
CA LYS A 76 -10.65 16.68 2.40
C LYS A 76 -9.78 15.42 2.30
N VAL A 77 -8.54 15.58 1.83
CA VAL A 77 -7.66 14.43 1.55
C VAL A 77 -7.25 13.71 2.84
N ASP A 78 -7.01 14.45 3.91
CA ASP A 78 -6.70 13.96 5.26
C ASP A 78 -7.84 13.13 5.88
N GLU A 79 -9.09 13.34 5.47
CA GLU A 79 -10.23 12.54 5.95
C GLU A 79 -10.20 11.09 5.39
N TYR A 80 -9.40 10.81 4.36
CA TYR A 80 -9.22 9.46 3.82
C TYR A 80 -8.14 8.66 4.57
N ILE A 81 -7.50 9.23 5.60
CA ILE A 81 -6.45 8.55 6.38
C ILE A 81 -6.98 7.26 7.03
N GLU A 82 -8.22 7.30 7.53
CA GLU A 82 -8.87 6.16 8.20
C GLU A 82 -9.11 4.98 7.24
N GLU A 83 -9.16 5.24 5.94
CA GLU A 83 -9.38 4.25 4.90
C GLU A 83 -8.09 3.52 4.46
N ILE A 84 -6.91 4.03 4.81
CA ILE A 84 -5.63 3.48 4.35
C ILE A 84 -5.41 2.05 4.85
N VAL A 85 -5.60 1.81 6.15
CA VAL A 85 -5.37 0.47 6.74
C VAL A 85 -6.37 -0.56 6.20
N PRO A 86 -7.70 -0.29 6.16
CA PRO A 86 -8.66 -1.17 5.51
C PRO A 86 -8.33 -1.43 4.03
N PHE A 87 -7.89 -0.41 3.30
CA PHE A 87 -7.52 -0.55 1.89
C PHE A 87 -6.31 -1.47 1.70
N LEU A 88 -5.25 -1.30 2.51
CA LEU A 88 -4.08 -2.17 2.53
C LEU A 88 -4.46 -3.63 2.84
N GLN A 89 -5.27 -3.86 3.88
CA GLN A 89 -5.70 -5.21 4.26
C GLN A 89 -6.50 -5.91 3.16
N ARG A 90 -7.32 -5.16 2.42
CA ARG A 90 -8.14 -5.70 1.33
C ARG A 90 -7.33 -6.07 0.09
N HIS A 91 -6.27 -5.31 -0.19
CA HIS A 91 -5.56 -5.40 -1.47
C HIS A 91 -4.15 -6.02 -1.37
N LEU A 92 -3.55 -6.12 -0.18
CA LEU A 92 -2.31 -6.86 0.03
C LEU A 92 -2.57 -8.37 0.15
N PRO A 93 -1.95 -9.20 -0.68
CA PRO A 93 -2.18 -10.64 -0.66
C PRO A 93 -1.62 -11.28 0.61
N ASN A 94 -2.37 -12.23 1.18
CA ASN A 94 -2.00 -12.97 2.39
C ASN A 94 -1.60 -12.09 3.59
N CYS A 95 -2.06 -10.84 3.61
CA CYS A 95 -1.89 -9.95 4.74
C CYS A 95 -2.80 -10.40 5.89
N ASN A 96 -2.18 -10.89 6.97
CA ASN A 96 -2.90 -11.28 8.18
C ASN A 96 -3.27 -10.06 9.03
N ARG A 97 -2.34 -9.11 9.17
CA ARG A 97 -2.56 -7.85 9.89
C ARG A 97 -1.57 -6.79 9.44
N ILE A 98 -1.97 -5.52 9.59
CA ILE A 98 -1.09 -4.37 9.48
C ILE A 98 -0.66 -4.00 10.91
N ASN A 99 0.64 -3.98 11.18
CA ASN A 99 1.17 -3.58 12.49
C ASN A 99 1.30 -2.06 12.58
N HIS A 100 1.80 -1.43 11.52
CA HIS A 100 2.10 -0.01 11.50
C HIS A 100 1.99 0.56 10.08
N THR A 101 1.57 1.82 9.98
CA THR A 101 1.58 2.60 8.75
C THR A 101 2.07 4.01 9.03
N LYS A 102 2.96 4.52 8.16
CA LYS A 102 3.41 5.90 8.19
C LYS A 102 3.20 6.54 6.83
N ILE A 103 2.27 7.48 6.78
CA ILE A 103 1.94 8.24 5.57
C ILE A 103 3.10 9.19 5.27
N ILE A 104 3.64 9.09 4.06
CA ILE A 104 4.70 9.97 3.56
C ILE A 104 4.08 11.12 2.77
N GLN A 105 3.11 10.80 1.91
CA GLN A 105 2.45 11.76 1.05
C GLN A 105 1.01 11.32 0.76
N MET A 106 0.12 12.30 0.63
CA MET A 106 -1.27 12.07 0.24
C MET A 106 -1.73 13.23 -0.65
N LYS A 107 -2.28 12.93 -1.82
CA LYS A 107 -2.79 13.95 -2.76
C LYS A 107 -3.93 13.42 -3.62
N ARG A 108 -4.76 14.32 -4.15
CA ARG A 108 -5.67 13.97 -5.24
C ARG A 108 -4.88 13.76 -6.53
N ILE A 109 -5.26 12.71 -7.27
CA ILE A 109 -4.89 12.59 -8.68
C ILE A 109 -5.78 13.59 -9.41
N LEU A 110 -5.19 14.70 -9.87
CA LEU A 110 -5.88 15.62 -10.75
C LEU A 110 -6.06 14.92 -12.09
N GLU A 111 -7.31 14.75 -12.52
CA GLU A 111 -7.67 14.19 -13.83
C GLU A 111 -7.35 15.22 -14.94
N ASP A 112 -6.08 15.56 -15.21
CA ASP A 112 -5.62 15.96 -16.55
C ASP A 112 -4.08 16.13 -16.63
N PRO A 113 -3.37 15.39 -17.51
CA PRO A 113 -2.02 15.71 -17.95
C PRO A 113 -1.97 16.79 -19.06
N ASN A 114 -3.11 17.32 -19.54
CA ASN A 114 -3.07 18.46 -20.44
C ASN A 114 -2.66 19.71 -19.67
N ILE A 115 -1.42 20.13 -19.91
CA ILE A 115 -0.93 21.48 -19.69
C ILE A 115 -1.96 22.44 -20.30
N HIS A 116 -2.76 23.09 -19.47
CA HIS A 116 -3.46 24.30 -19.88
C HIS A 116 -2.50 25.47 -19.65
N GLU A 117 -1.69 25.77 -20.67
CA GLU A 117 -1.07 27.08 -20.82
C GLU A 117 -2.19 28.10 -21.03
N TYR A 118 -2.53 28.85 -19.99
CA TYR A 118 -3.33 30.05 -20.14
C TYR A 118 -2.38 31.22 -20.44
N SER A 119 -2.27 31.59 -21.71
CA SER A 119 -1.71 32.89 -22.10
C SER A 119 -2.81 33.95 -21.95
N VAL A 120 -2.65 34.82 -20.96
CA VAL A 120 -3.51 35.99 -20.80
C VAL A 120 -2.94 37.10 -21.69
N LYS A 121 -3.67 37.48 -22.74
CA LYS A 121 -3.45 38.74 -23.44
C LYS A 121 -4.19 39.84 -22.69
N PHE A 122 -3.47 40.90 -22.36
CA PHE A 122 -4.06 42.15 -21.89
C PHE A 122 -4.27 43.05 -23.11
N ASP A 123 -5.50 43.56 -23.27
CA ASP A 123 -5.76 44.77 -24.05
C ASP A 123 -5.61 46.01 -23.15
#